data_AF-A0A2T1KDS2-F1
#
_entry.id   AF-A0A2T1KDS2-F1
#
_cell.length_a   1.000
_cell.length_b   1.000
_cell.length_c   1.000
_cell.angle_alpha   90.00
_cell.angle_beta   90.00
_cell.angle_gamma   90.00
#
_symmetry.space_group_name_H-M   'P 1'
#
loop_
_entity.id
_entity.type
_entity.pdbx_description
1 polymer ?
#
loop_
_entity_poly.entity_id
_entity_poly.type
_entity_poly.pdbx_seq_one_letter_code
_entity_poly.pdbx_strand_id
1 'polypeptide(L)'
;MKIILALFLTTLLTGCLGPSAEQKVKAEVACEKYVLDNFQKHFGESHIFDTYVKDEKIVVEVGYRDKRSYSDSYSVRVCIYDEAAGTIRIPSLLEMGQWRR
;
A
#
# COMPACT_ATOMS: atom_id res chain seq x y z
N MET A 1 8.89 -33.83 -42.92
CA MET A 1 8.08 -32.68 -42.47
C MET A 1 8.71 -32.16 -41.18
N LYS A 2 9.28 -30.95 -41.20
CA LYS A 2 9.97 -30.36 -40.04
C LYS A 2 9.04 -29.31 -39.41
N ILE A 3 8.53 -29.59 -38.22
CA ILE A 3 7.75 -28.65 -37.42
C ILE A 3 8.76 -27.70 -36.77
N ILE A 4 8.85 -26.46 -37.26
CA ILE A 4 9.61 -25.40 -36.62
C ILE A 4 8.63 -24.67 -35.70
N LEU A 5 8.57 -25.07 -34.43
CA LEU A 5 7.91 -24.28 -33.38
C LEU A 5 8.83 -23.09 -33.07
N ALA A 6 8.58 -21.96 -33.73
CA ALA A 6 9.23 -20.71 -33.38
C ALA A 6 8.64 -20.21 -32.04
N LEU A 7 9.45 -20.31 -30.99
CA LEU A 7 9.20 -19.79 -29.66
C LEU A 7 8.96 -18.27 -29.75
N PHE A 8 7.72 -17.83 -29.56
CA PHE A 8 7.39 -16.43 -29.32
C PHE A 8 7.92 -16.04 -27.94
N LEU A 9 9.16 -15.55 -27.89
CA LEU A 9 9.74 -14.93 -26.72
C LEU A 9 9.36 -13.43 -26.71
N THR A 10 8.09 -13.13 -26.48
CA THR A 10 7.66 -11.76 -26.19
C THR A 10 8.07 -11.43 -24.75
N THR A 11 9.24 -10.83 -24.62
CA THR A 11 9.70 -10.13 -23.42
C THR A 11 8.68 -9.06 -23.03
N LEU A 12 7.86 -9.35 -22.03
CA LEU A 12 7.08 -8.36 -21.28
C LEU A 12 8.04 -7.49 -20.47
N LEU A 13 8.62 -6.48 -21.11
CA LEU A 13 9.23 -5.33 -20.47
C LEU A 13 8.13 -4.31 -20.13
N THR A 14 7.21 -4.69 -19.25
CA THR A 14 6.24 -3.76 -18.67
C THR A 14 6.52 -3.69 -17.17
N GLY A 15 7.02 -2.54 -16.70
CA GLY A 15 6.89 -2.21 -15.27
C GLY A 15 8.16 -1.85 -14.50
N CYS A 16 9.03 -0.98 -15.03
CA CYS A 16 9.94 -0.20 -14.18
C CYS A 16 9.51 1.27 -14.03
N LEU A 17 8.27 1.60 -14.42
CA LEU A 17 7.69 2.90 -14.09
C LEU A 17 7.03 2.76 -12.73
N GLY A 18 7.64 3.37 -11.71
CA GLY A 18 7.04 3.51 -10.38
C GLY A 18 5.69 4.24 -10.45
N PRO A 19 4.96 4.32 -9.32
CA PRO A 19 3.65 4.92 -9.30
C PRO A 19 3.75 6.40 -9.67
N SER A 20 2.81 6.89 -10.45
CA SER A 20 2.70 8.32 -10.74
C SER A 20 2.45 9.10 -9.45
N ALA A 21 2.75 10.40 -9.46
CA ALA A 21 2.47 11.27 -8.32
C ALA A 21 0.97 11.27 -7.95
N GLU A 22 0.10 11.20 -8.95
CA GLU A 22 -1.35 11.12 -8.75
C GLU A 22 -1.76 9.79 -8.09
N GLN A 23 -1.20 8.66 -8.55
CA GLN A 23 -1.45 7.34 -7.94
C GLN A 23 -0.97 7.31 -6.49
N LYS A 24 0.19 7.92 -6.21
CA LYS A 24 0.73 8.04 -4.85
C LYS A 24 -0.21 8.82 -3.93
N VAL A 25 -0.63 10.03 -4.34
CA VAL A 25 -1.56 10.87 -3.54
C VAL A 25 -2.90 10.15 -3.32
N LYS A 26 -3.43 9.51 -4.36
CA LYS A 26 -4.68 8.74 -4.28
C LYS A 26 -4.56 7.59 -3.27
N ALA A 27 -3.45 6.84 -3.30
CA ALA A 27 -3.19 5.76 -2.36
C ALA A 27 -3.05 6.28 -0.92
N GLU A 28 -2.32 7.37 -0.70
CA GLU A 28 -2.14 8.00 0.61
C GLU A 28 -3.49 8.41 1.23
N VAL A 29 -4.31 9.16 0.49
CA VAL A 29 -5.63 9.60 0.96
C VAL A 29 -6.55 8.41 1.25
N ALA A 30 -6.56 7.41 0.37
CA ALA A 30 -7.42 6.26 0.52
C ALA A 30 -7.00 5.37 1.70
N CYS A 31 -5.69 5.16 1.89
CA CYS A 31 -5.15 4.41 3.01
C CYS A 31 -5.30 5.12 4.35
N GLU A 32 -5.08 6.44 4.39
CA GLU A 32 -5.32 7.25 5.58
C GLU A 32 -6.77 7.10 6.04
N LYS A 33 -7.73 7.36 5.14
CA LYS A 33 -9.15 7.19 5.41
C LYS A 33 -9.46 5.77 5.90
N TYR A 34 -8.98 4.74 5.19
CA TYR A 34 -9.26 3.34 5.54
C TYR A 34 -8.71 2.97 6.93
N VAL A 35 -7.50 3.43 7.28
CA VAL A 35 -6.92 3.18 8.60
C VAL A 35 -7.71 3.91 9.69
N LEU A 36 -8.08 5.17 9.48
CA LEU A 36 -8.85 5.93 10.46
C LEU A 36 -10.24 5.30 10.69
N ASP A 37 -10.94 4.93 9.62
CA ASP A 37 -12.27 4.30 9.70
C ASP A 37 -12.25 2.96 10.47
N ASN A 38 -11.14 2.20 10.40
CA ASN A 38 -11.03 0.89 11.05
C ASN A 38 -10.39 0.94 12.46
N PHE A 39 -9.51 1.90 12.74
CA PHE A 39 -8.68 1.88 13.95
C PHE A 39 -8.77 3.14 14.81
N GLN A 40 -9.32 4.24 14.29
CA GLN A 40 -9.47 5.48 15.04
C GLN A 40 -10.94 5.70 15.40
N LYS A 41 -11.31 5.31 16.63
CA LYS A 41 -12.67 5.47 17.15
C LYS A 41 -13.04 6.92 17.50
N HIS A 42 -12.04 7.77 17.69
CA HIS A 42 -12.21 9.19 18.04
C HIS A 42 -11.36 10.02 17.09
N PHE A 43 -11.96 10.99 16.39
CA PHE A 43 -11.31 11.88 15.43
C PHE A 43 -10.01 12.45 15.99
N GLY A 44 -8.89 11.81 15.68
CA GLY A 44 -7.57 12.15 16.19
C GLY A 44 -6.73 12.79 15.10
N GLU A 45 -5.41 12.64 15.19
CA GLU A 45 -4.51 13.06 14.13
C GLU A 45 -3.95 11.83 13.41
N SER A 46 -3.66 12.01 12.13
CA SER A 46 -3.04 11.04 11.24
C SER A 46 -1.85 11.65 10.53
N HIS A 47 -0.91 10.80 10.15
CA HIS A 47 0.28 11.21 9.41
C HIS A 47 0.74 10.07 8.49
N ILE A 48 1.09 10.40 7.25
CA ILE A 48 1.74 9.45 6.34
C ILE A 48 3.25 9.47 6.62
N PHE A 49 3.78 8.36 7.12
CA PHE A 49 5.21 8.23 7.41
C PHE A 49 6.02 7.85 6.17
N ASP A 50 5.51 6.94 5.34
CA ASP A 50 6.18 6.48 4.14
C ASP A 50 5.19 5.95 3.11
N THR A 51 5.60 6.00 1.85
CA THR A 51 4.87 5.44 0.71
C THR A 51 5.86 4.86 -0.29
N TYR A 52 5.76 3.55 -0.54
CA TYR A 52 6.64 2.81 -1.45
C TYR A 52 5.88 1.79 -2.27
N VAL A 53 6.57 1.14 -3.21
CA VAL A 53 6.01 0.04 -4.01
C VAL A 53 6.66 -1.28 -3.65
N LYS A 54 5.83 -2.31 -3.48
CA LYS A 54 6.24 -3.69 -3.23
C LYS A 54 5.24 -4.63 -3.88
N ASP A 55 5.73 -5.66 -4.57
CA ASP A 55 4.90 -6.64 -5.29
C ASP A 55 3.80 -5.97 -6.14
N GLU A 56 4.22 -4.94 -6.90
CA GLU A 56 3.39 -4.12 -7.80
C GLU A 56 2.25 -3.34 -7.11
N LYS A 57 2.24 -3.29 -5.78
CA LYS A 57 1.24 -2.58 -4.97
C LYS A 57 1.86 -1.38 -4.28
N ILE A 58 1.07 -0.33 -4.09
CA ILE A 58 1.48 0.82 -3.29
C ILE A 58 1.25 0.49 -1.82
N VAL A 59 2.30 0.61 -1.02
CA VAL A 59 2.29 0.38 0.42
C VAL A 59 2.44 1.73 1.11
N VAL A 60 1.53 2.03 2.03
CA VAL A 60 1.49 3.28 2.77
C VAL A 60 1.58 2.98 4.26
N GLU A 61 2.52 3.62 4.94
CA GLU A 61 2.66 3.56 6.39
C GLU A 61 1.90 4.73 7.03
N VAL A 62 0.74 4.43 7.60
CA VAL A 62 -0.16 5.42 8.20
C VAL A 62 0.02 5.41 9.71
N GLY A 63 0.51 6.52 10.23
CA GLY A 63 0.46 6.89 11.63
C GLY A 63 -0.91 7.39 12.03
N TYR A 64 -1.44 6.95 13.17
CA TYR A 64 -2.58 7.57 13.81
C TYR A 64 -2.38 7.66 15.32
N ARG A 65 -2.96 8.70 15.92
CA ARG A 65 -3.05 8.85 17.38
C ARG A 65 -4.49 9.08 17.80
N ASP A 66 -4.94 8.38 18.84
CA ASP A 66 -6.24 8.66 19.45
C ASP A 66 -6.10 9.92 20.31
N LYS A 67 -6.99 10.91 20.14
CA LYS A 67 -7.02 12.14 20.95
C LYS A 67 -7.21 11.89 22.44
N ARG A 68 -7.74 10.72 22.83
CA ARG A 68 -7.91 10.32 24.23
C ARG A 68 -6.68 9.61 24.79
N SER A 69 -5.71 9.28 23.95
CA SER A 69 -4.44 8.72 24.41
C SER A 69 -3.61 9.84 25.05
N TYR A 70 -3.13 9.60 26.26
CA TYR A 70 -2.13 10.47 26.92
C TYR A 70 -0.73 10.31 26.31
N SER A 71 -0.57 9.45 25.30
CA SER A 71 0.70 9.24 24.61
C SER A 71 0.86 10.18 23.43
N ASP A 72 2.01 10.84 23.35
CA ASP A 72 2.43 11.62 22.19
C ASP A 72 2.91 10.74 21.01
N SER A 73 2.92 9.41 21.18
CA SER A 73 3.39 8.47 20.16
C SER A 73 2.28 8.08 19.18
N TYR A 74 2.66 7.95 17.91
CA TYR A 74 1.80 7.41 16.87
C TYR A 74 1.77 5.88 16.92
N SER A 75 0.58 5.30 16.71
CA SER A 75 0.44 3.91 16.26
C SER A 75 0.58 3.87 14.75
N VAL A 76 1.35 2.93 14.21
CA VAL A 76 1.56 2.80 12.76
C VAL A 76 0.82 1.57 12.22
N ARG A 77 0.20 1.71 11.05
CA ARG A 77 -0.39 0.63 10.27
C ARG A 77 0.13 0.68 8.85
N VAL A 78 0.48 -0.50 8.35
CA VAL A 78 0.73 -0.68 6.92
C VAL A 78 -0.63 -0.84 6.23
N CYS A 79 -0.84 -0.08 5.15
CA CYS A 79 -1.98 -0.20 4.28
C CYS A 79 -1.50 -0.50 2.85
N ILE A 80 -2.16 -1.44 2.19
CA ILE A 80 -1.83 -1.88 0.84
C ILE A 80 -2.94 -1.41 -0.08
N TYR A 81 -2.55 -0.59 -1.07
CA TYR A 81 -3.39 -0.11 -2.15
C TYR A 81 -3.03 -0.86 -3.43
N ASP A 82 -3.95 -1.69 -3.90
CA ASP A 82 -3.84 -2.42 -5.16
C ASP A 82 -4.76 -1.76 -6.18
N GLU A 83 -4.19 -0.91 -7.04
CA GLU A 83 -4.97 -0.19 -8.04
C GLU A 83 -5.52 -1.12 -9.13
N ALA A 84 -4.74 -2.13 -9.53
CA ALA A 84 -5.13 -3.07 -10.55
C ALA A 84 -6.36 -3.90 -10.12
N ALA A 85 -6.39 -4.31 -8.85
CA ALA A 85 -7.52 -5.01 -8.26
C ALA A 85 -8.61 -4.06 -7.71
N GLY A 86 -8.33 -2.76 -7.60
CA GLY A 86 -9.22 -1.79 -6.95
C GLY A 86 -9.45 -2.07 -5.46
N THR A 87 -8.46 -2.61 -4.75
CA THR A 87 -8.60 -3.02 -3.35
C THR A 87 -7.71 -2.24 -2.39
N ILE A 88 -8.19 -2.12 -1.16
CA ILE A 88 -7.45 -1.54 -0.03
C ILE A 88 -7.55 -2.52 1.13
N ARG A 89 -6.42 -2.84 1.74
CA ARG A 89 -6.40 -3.73 2.89
C ARG A 89 -5.28 -3.40 3.87
N ILE A 90 -5.47 -3.83 5.11
CA ILE A 90 -4.41 -3.88 6.10
C ILE A 90 -3.98 -5.35 6.21
N PRO A 91 -2.70 -5.68 6.00
CA PRO A 91 -2.24 -7.06 6.05
C PRO A 91 -2.41 -7.62 7.47
N SER A 92 -2.65 -8.92 7.54
CA SER A 92 -2.71 -9.62 8.82
C SER A 92 -1.34 -9.62 9.51
N LEU A 93 -1.29 -9.88 10.82
CA LEU A 93 -0.03 -9.93 11.57
C LEU A 93 0.96 -10.96 11.00
N LEU A 94 0.46 -12.05 10.40
CA LEU A 94 1.28 -13.08 9.77
C LEU A 94 1.91 -12.60 8.45
N GLU A 95 1.24 -11.69 7.74
CA GLU A 95 1.73 -11.11 6.49
C GLU A 95 2.55 -9.84 6.71
N MET A 96 2.44 -9.16 7.85
CA MET A 96 3.08 -7.86 8.11
C MET A 96 4.58 -7.85 7.78
N GLY A 97 5.30 -8.94 8.07
CA GLY A 97 6.73 -9.04 7.80
C GLY A 97 7.08 -8.90 6.32
N GLN A 98 6.23 -9.40 5.42
CA GLN A 98 6.47 -9.29 3.98
C GLN A 98 6.22 -7.89 3.46
N TRP A 99 5.46 -7.05 4.16
CA TRP A 99 5.10 -5.72 3.69
C TRP A 99 5.95 -4.61 4.28
N ARG A 100 6.69 -4.87 5.36
CA ARG A 100 7.68 -3.91 5.87
C ARG A 100 8.74 -3.62 4.82
N ARG A 101 9.22 -2.38 4.85
CA ARG A 101 10.36 -1.92 4.04
C ARG A 101 11.63 -2.68 4.39
#